data_AF-A0A1Q5PD10-F1
#
_entry.id   AF-A0A1Q5PD10-F1
#
_cell.length_a   1.000
_cell.length_b   1.000
_cell.length_c   1.000
_cell.angle_alpha   90.00
_cell.angle_beta   90.00
_cell.angle_gamma   90.00
#
_symmetry.space_group_name_H-M   'P 1'
#
loop_
_entity.id
_entity.type
_entity.pdbx_description
1 polymer ?
#
loop_
_entity_poly.entity_id
_entity_poly.type
_entity_poly.pdbx_seq_one_letter_code
_entity_poly.pdbx_strand_id
1 'polypeptide(L)'
;MSLETELAKFWEWAGMTPETYPENRGLGEWEAAYTEWETLYKAAHEAVAQLNTEFNHDLAQQLVYALAIDNESEKVREIIEEKLESKLRFVKKVINSNQPQAIWQIAELLGNAEVENGEQLLVNLIIRNDDKYIKRRALLSLGKVNHQKAVELAQKFLKDTDPFLRLVSKEIIKKKV
;
A
#
# COMPACT_ATOMS: atom_id res chain seq x y z
N MET A 1 21.74 9.95 -1.25
CA MET A 1 21.12 11.01 -0.42
C MET A 1 20.10 10.34 0.45
N SER A 2 19.86 10.82 1.67
CA SER A 2 18.92 10.15 2.58
C SER A 2 17.48 10.21 2.03
N LEU A 3 16.65 9.23 2.38
CA LEU A 3 15.23 9.24 2.01
C LEU A 3 14.49 10.44 2.61
N GLU A 4 14.87 10.88 3.81
CA GLU A 4 14.37 12.11 4.43
C GLU A 4 14.59 13.33 3.53
N THR A 5 15.79 13.47 2.96
CA THR A 5 16.13 14.59 2.07
C THR A 5 15.29 14.57 0.78
N GLU A 6 15.08 13.41 0.18
CA GLU A 6 14.28 13.31 -1.05
C GLU A 6 12.79 13.54 -0.79
N LEU A 7 12.28 13.09 0.35
CA LEU A 7 10.91 13.40 0.78
C LEU A 7 10.74 14.90 1.05
N ALA A 8 11.71 15.55 1.69
CA ALA A 8 11.66 17.00 1.94
C ALA A 8 11.50 17.80 0.64
N LYS A 9 12.23 17.42 -0.43
CA LYS A 9 12.07 18.04 -1.76
C LYS A 9 10.67 17.83 -2.33
N PHE A 10 10.13 16.61 -2.22
CA PHE A 10 8.78 16.32 -2.70
C PHE A 10 7.75 17.17 -1.96
N TRP A 11 7.86 17.26 -0.63
CA TRP A 11 6.93 18.04 0.20
C TRP A 11 7.02 19.54 -0.07
N GLU A 12 8.22 20.07 -0.27
CA GLU A 12 8.43 21.46 -0.68
C GLU A 12 7.78 21.74 -2.04
N TRP A 13 8.02 20.87 -3.02
CA TRP A 13 7.43 21.00 -4.36
C TRP A 13 5.89 20.90 -4.34
N ALA A 14 5.36 19.96 -3.57
CA ALA A 14 3.91 19.75 -3.43
C ALA A 14 3.22 20.87 -2.63
N GLY A 15 3.98 21.64 -1.83
CA GLY A 15 3.40 22.57 -0.86
C GLY A 15 2.56 21.86 0.20
N MET A 16 2.95 20.65 0.60
CA MET A 16 2.22 19.79 1.54
C MET A 16 3.15 19.18 2.60
N THR A 17 2.56 18.57 3.61
CA THR A 17 3.25 17.69 4.56
C THR A 17 2.62 16.28 4.55
N PRO A 18 3.32 15.25 5.07
CA PRO A 18 2.74 13.92 5.20
C PRO A 18 1.40 13.87 5.95
N GLU A 19 1.17 14.79 6.89
CA GLU A 19 -0.06 14.88 7.67
C GLU A 19 -1.22 15.44 6.84
N THR A 20 -0.96 16.43 6.00
CA THR A 20 -1.97 17.08 5.15
C THR A 20 -2.23 16.32 3.84
N TYR A 21 -1.27 15.51 3.39
CA TYR A 21 -1.32 14.83 2.10
C TYR A 21 -2.54 13.91 1.92
N PRO A 22 -2.92 13.04 2.89
CA PRO A 22 -4.08 12.16 2.75
C PRO A 22 -5.39 12.91 2.42
N GLU A 23 -5.55 14.12 2.96
CA GLU A 23 -6.76 14.94 2.77
C GLU A 23 -6.67 15.84 1.53
N ASN A 24 -5.47 16.36 1.23
CA ASN A 24 -5.27 17.40 0.21
C ASN A 24 -4.78 16.89 -1.15
N ARG A 25 -4.37 15.62 -1.29
CA ARG A 25 -3.80 15.09 -2.54
C ARG A 25 -4.74 15.11 -3.75
N GLY A 26 -6.05 15.23 -3.56
CA GLY A 26 -7.04 15.09 -4.63
C GLY A 26 -6.96 13.69 -5.27
N LEU A 27 -6.88 13.62 -6.61
CA LEU A 27 -6.81 12.34 -7.34
C LEU A 27 -5.38 11.75 -7.43
N GLY A 28 -4.34 12.58 -7.26
CA GLY A 28 -2.93 12.17 -7.30
C GLY A 28 -2.25 12.20 -8.68
N GLU A 29 -2.98 12.41 -9.77
CA GLU A 29 -2.39 12.43 -11.13
C GLU A 29 -1.24 13.45 -11.29
N TRP A 30 -1.27 14.53 -10.51
CA TRP A 30 -0.24 15.57 -10.51
C TRP A 30 1.10 15.10 -9.94
N GLU A 31 1.13 14.04 -9.13
CA GLU A 31 2.36 13.45 -8.56
C GLU A 31 3.33 13.01 -9.67
N ALA A 32 2.79 12.61 -10.84
CA ALA A 32 3.57 12.23 -12.02
C ALA A 32 4.41 13.39 -12.61
N ALA A 33 4.09 14.64 -12.27
CA ALA A 33 4.84 15.82 -12.70
C ALA A 33 6.11 16.08 -11.85
N TYR A 34 6.30 15.38 -10.73
CA TYR A 34 7.51 15.49 -9.94
C TYR A 34 8.73 14.96 -10.71
N THR A 35 9.81 15.74 -10.82
CA THR A 35 10.95 15.40 -11.68
C THR A 35 12.03 14.57 -10.99
N GLU A 36 12.03 14.52 -9.66
CA GLU A 36 13.13 13.91 -8.89
C GLU A 36 12.85 12.46 -8.48
N TRP A 37 11.86 11.79 -9.09
CA TRP A 37 11.47 10.40 -8.81
C TRP A 37 12.66 9.43 -8.81
N GLU A 38 13.57 9.53 -9.78
CA GLU A 38 14.75 8.66 -9.88
C GLU A 38 15.67 8.75 -8.65
N THR A 39 15.81 9.95 -8.07
CA THR A 39 16.61 10.12 -6.86
C THR A 39 15.89 9.60 -5.62
N LEU A 40 14.56 9.75 -5.58
CA LEU A 40 13.71 9.20 -4.53
C LEU A 40 13.73 7.66 -4.54
N TYR A 41 13.66 7.02 -5.71
CA TYR A 41 13.73 5.56 -5.83
C TYR A 41 15.09 5.01 -5.40
N LYS A 42 16.19 5.69 -5.73
CA LYS A 42 17.52 5.33 -5.23
C LYS A 42 17.58 5.42 -3.70
N ALA A 43 17.05 6.51 -3.12
CA ALA A 43 17.00 6.66 -1.68
C ALA A 43 16.09 5.61 -1.00
N ALA A 44 14.99 5.22 -1.64
CA ALA A 44 14.11 4.15 -1.16
C ALA A 44 14.81 2.78 -1.18
N HIS A 45 15.60 2.48 -2.23
CA HIS A 45 16.46 1.29 -2.27
C HIS A 45 17.47 1.27 -1.11
N GLU A 46 18.18 2.39 -0.88
CA GLU A 46 19.13 2.53 0.22
C GLU A 46 18.43 2.39 1.58
N ALA A 47 17.21 2.90 1.72
CA ALA A 47 16.40 2.77 2.94
C ALA A 47 16.03 1.31 3.22
N VAL A 48 15.58 0.56 2.21
CA VAL A 48 15.27 -0.87 2.37
C VAL A 48 16.52 -1.68 2.75
N ALA A 49 17.67 -1.39 2.15
CA ALA A 49 18.94 -2.05 2.51
C ALA A 49 19.33 -1.80 3.98
N GLN A 50 19.13 -0.57 4.47
CA GLN A 50 19.36 -0.24 5.88
C GLN A 50 18.38 -0.97 6.81
N LEU A 51 17.09 -1.03 6.45
CA LEU A 51 16.08 -1.74 7.24
C LEU A 51 16.33 -3.25 7.35
N ASN A 52 17.00 -3.86 6.36
CA ASN A 52 17.45 -5.25 6.44
C ASN A 52 18.60 -5.45 7.43
N THR A 53 19.43 -4.42 7.64
CA THR A 53 20.54 -4.48 8.59
C THR A 53 20.06 -4.22 10.02
N GLU A 54 19.27 -3.15 10.20
CA GLU A 54 18.68 -2.79 11.48
C GLU A 54 17.33 -2.09 11.26
N PHE A 55 16.28 -2.60 11.91
CA PHE A 55 14.95 -2.02 11.75
C PHE A 55 14.83 -0.69 12.50
N ASN A 56 14.95 0.41 11.77
CA ASN A 56 14.76 1.77 12.28
C ASN A 56 13.31 2.25 12.04
N HIS A 57 12.62 2.69 13.11
CA HIS A 57 11.21 3.09 13.04
C HIS A 57 10.95 4.39 12.27
N ASP A 58 11.91 5.32 12.27
CA ASP A 58 11.80 6.62 11.58
C ASP A 58 12.07 6.45 10.09
N LEU A 59 13.10 5.69 9.73
CA LEU A 59 13.37 5.31 8.33
C LEU A 59 12.21 4.50 7.73
N ALA A 60 11.64 3.57 8.51
CA ALA A 60 10.44 2.87 8.09
C ALA A 60 9.25 3.83 7.91
N GLN A 61 9.15 4.92 8.69
CA GLN A 61 8.09 5.92 8.53
C GLN A 61 8.28 6.74 7.25
N GLN A 62 9.51 7.13 6.96
CA GLN A 62 9.88 7.77 5.70
C GLN A 62 9.52 6.87 4.51
N LEU A 63 9.80 5.57 4.61
CA LEU A 63 9.44 4.61 3.56
C LEU A 63 7.91 4.44 3.41
N VAL A 64 7.11 4.56 4.48
CA VAL A 64 5.64 4.63 4.37
C VAL A 64 5.22 5.86 3.55
N TYR A 65 5.84 7.02 3.77
CA TYR A 65 5.54 8.23 3.02
C TYR A 65 5.94 8.12 1.55
N ALA A 66 7.14 7.58 1.27
CA ALA A 66 7.59 7.30 -0.09
C ALA A 66 6.61 6.37 -0.83
N LEU A 67 6.13 5.32 -0.16
CA LEU A 67 5.12 4.42 -0.70
C LEU A 67 3.79 5.14 -0.96
N ALA A 68 3.39 6.09 -0.09
CA ALA A 68 2.12 6.81 -0.23
C ALA A 68 2.10 7.80 -1.40
N ILE A 69 3.24 8.43 -1.71
CA ILE A 69 3.35 9.41 -2.81
C ILE A 69 3.62 8.75 -4.16
N ASP A 70 4.25 7.58 -4.18
CA ASP A 70 4.44 6.79 -5.39
C ASP A 70 3.19 5.94 -5.68
N ASN A 71 2.07 6.63 -5.91
CA ASN A 71 0.76 6.00 -6.10
C ASN A 71 0.56 5.44 -7.51
N GLU A 72 1.11 6.11 -8.53
CA GLU A 72 0.88 5.75 -9.95
C GLU A 72 1.87 4.69 -10.45
N SER A 73 3.15 4.81 -10.13
CA SER A 73 4.18 3.91 -10.66
C SER A 73 4.40 2.67 -9.80
N GLU A 74 4.07 2.77 -8.52
CA GLU A 74 4.13 1.69 -7.53
C GLU A 74 5.56 1.11 -7.38
N LYS A 75 6.59 1.86 -7.82
CA LYS A 75 7.99 1.44 -7.83
C LYS A 75 8.53 1.20 -6.43
N VAL A 76 8.15 2.02 -5.47
CA VAL A 76 8.51 1.83 -4.06
C VAL A 76 7.94 0.51 -3.53
N ARG A 77 6.71 0.12 -3.91
CA ARG A 77 6.16 -1.19 -3.57
C ARG A 77 7.00 -2.31 -4.17
N GLU A 78 7.38 -2.21 -5.45
CA GLU A 78 8.24 -3.21 -6.11
C GLU A 78 9.59 -3.37 -5.39
N ILE A 79 10.22 -2.26 -5.01
CA ILE A 79 11.48 -2.27 -4.24
C ILE A 79 11.30 -3.03 -2.93
N ILE A 80 10.22 -2.78 -2.20
CA ILE A 80 9.92 -3.43 -0.93
C ILE A 80 9.63 -4.92 -1.13
N GLU A 81 8.85 -5.26 -2.14
CA GLU A 81 8.50 -6.62 -2.49
C GLU A 81 9.76 -7.45 -2.79
N GLU A 82 10.66 -6.92 -3.62
CA GLU A 82 11.87 -7.60 -4.05
C GLU A 82 12.98 -7.64 -3.00
N LYS A 83 13.17 -6.56 -2.23
CA LYS A 83 14.42 -6.34 -1.46
C LYS A 83 14.23 -6.37 0.05
N LEU A 84 13.04 -6.11 0.59
CA LEU A 84 12.85 -6.14 2.04
C LEU A 84 12.73 -7.58 2.51
N GLU A 85 13.68 -8.04 3.33
CA GLU A 85 13.75 -9.45 3.76
C GLU A 85 12.66 -9.78 4.78
N SER A 86 12.53 -8.96 5.83
CA SER A 86 11.52 -9.13 6.88
C SER A 86 10.38 -8.12 6.73
N LYS A 87 9.36 -8.49 5.94
CA LYS A 87 8.26 -7.60 5.56
C LYS A 87 7.25 -7.33 6.68
N LEU A 88 7.06 -8.25 7.63
CA LEU A 88 5.96 -8.17 8.62
C LEU A 88 5.97 -6.87 9.43
N ARG A 89 7.13 -6.43 9.91
CA ARG A 89 7.23 -5.23 10.75
C ARG A 89 6.87 -3.97 9.96
N PHE A 90 7.35 -3.87 8.73
CA PHE A 90 7.04 -2.77 7.84
C PHE A 90 5.55 -2.77 7.44
N VAL A 91 5.01 -3.92 7.03
CA VAL A 91 3.57 -4.09 6.74
C VAL A 91 2.70 -3.63 7.91
N LYS A 92 3.03 -4.07 9.14
CA LYS A 92 2.31 -3.63 10.35
C LYS A 92 2.39 -2.11 10.57
N LYS A 93 3.49 -1.48 10.20
CA LYS A 93 3.61 -0.02 10.29
C LYS A 93 2.71 0.69 9.28
N VAL A 94 2.66 0.19 8.03
CA VAL A 94 1.82 0.79 6.99
C VAL A 94 0.33 0.67 7.30
N ILE A 95 -0.16 -0.52 7.69
CA ILE A 95 -1.60 -0.73 7.96
C ILE A 95 -2.13 0.07 9.17
N ASN A 96 -1.24 0.55 10.04
CA ASN A 96 -1.58 1.39 11.19
C ASN A 96 -1.28 2.88 10.93
N SER A 97 -0.88 3.24 9.71
CA SER A 97 -0.63 4.63 9.33
C SER A 97 -1.92 5.34 8.89
N ASN A 98 -1.87 6.66 8.78
CA ASN A 98 -2.94 7.49 8.20
C ASN A 98 -2.75 7.68 6.68
N GLN A 99 -2.09 6.74 5.99
CA GLN A 99 -1.73 6.88 4.57
C GLN A 99 -2.51 5.86 3.72
N PRO A 100 -3.74 6.17 3.28
CA PRO A 100 -4.55 5.25 2.46
C PRO A 100 -3.83 4.73 1.22
N GLN A 101 -3.01 5.59 0.60
CA GLN A 101 -2.25 5.22 -0.60
C GLN A 101 -1.20 4.14 -0.35
N ALA A 102 -0.51 4.22 0.80
CA ALA A 102 0.39 3.15 1.21
C ALA A 102 -0.37 1.87 1.59
N ILE A 103 -1.53 1.99 2.25
CA ILE A 103 -2.30 0.84 2.74
C ILE A 103 -2.81 -0.03 1.59
N TRP A 104 -3.38 0.57 0.53
CA TRP A 104 -3.87 -0.22 -0.59
C TRP A 104 -2.74 -0.92 -1.35
N GLN A 105 -1.57 -0.29 -1.45
CA GLN A 105 -0.37 -0.90 -2.06
C GLN A 105 0.13 -2.08 -1.22
N ILE A 106 0.12 -1.96 0.11
CA ILE A 106 0.45 -3.10 0.99
C ILE A 106 -0.58 -4.21 0.92
N ALA A 107 -1.86 -3.90 0.72
CA ALA A 107 -2.87 -4.91 0.46
C ALA A 107 -2.52 -5.73 -0.79
N GLU A 108 -1.96 -5.12 -1.83
CA GLU A 108 -1.49 -5.82 -3.01
C GLU A 108 -0.22 -6.64 -2.78
N LEU A 109 0.77 -6.07 -2.10
CA LEU A 109 2.00 -6.79 -1.72
C LEU A 109 1.67 -8.07 -0.94
N LEU A 110 0.71 -8.00 -0.02
CA LEU A 110 0.21 -9.16 0.74
C LEU A 110 -0.42 -10.25 -0.14
N GLY A 111 -0.85 -9.91 -1.35
CA GLY A 111 -1.37 -10.85 -2.35
C GLY A 111 -0.32 -11.43 -3.29
N ASN A 112 0.88 -10.85 -3.33
CA ASN A 112 1.95 -11.21 -4.26
C ASN A 112 3.18 -11.82 -3.57
N ALA A 113 3.37 -11.55 -2.28
CA ALA A 113 4.52 -12.00 -1.51
C ALA A 113 4.13 -12.74 -0.23
N GLU A 114 4.98 -13.67 0.19
CA GLU A 114 4.83 -14.34 1.48
C GLU A 114 5.15 -13.36 2.61
N VAL A 115 4.12 -13.06 3.41
CA VAL A 115 4.24 -12.30 4.65
C VAL A 115 3.55 -13.10 5.74
N GLU A 116 4.23 -13.25 6.88
CA GLU A 116 3.66 -13.93 8.05
C GLU A 116 2.28 -13.35 8.40
N ASN A 117 1.27 -14.22 8.55
CA ASN A 117 -0.12 -13.84 8.79
C ASN A 117 -0.77 -12.99 7.67
N GLY A 118 -0.25 -13.02 6.44
CA GLY A 118 -0.73 -12.20 5.33
C GLY A 118 -2.24 -12.33 5.05
N GLU A 119 -2.78 -13.56 5.07
CA GLU A 119 -4.23 -13.80 4.94
C GLU A 119 -5.03 -13.04 6.01
N GLN A 120 -4.63 -13.15 7.27
CA GLN A 120 -5.33 -12.51 8.39
C GLN A 120 -5.23 -10.98 8.31
N LEU A 121 -4.10 -10.45 7.85
CA LEU A 121 -3.91 -9.02 7.61
C LEU A 121 -4.87 -8.53 6.50
N LEU A 122 -4.99 -9.26 5.40
CA LEU A 122 -5.96 -8.96 4.33
C LEU A 122 -7.40 -9.00 4.83
N VAL A 123 -7.78 -10.02 5.60
CA VAL A 123 -9.10 -10.11 6.22
C VAL A 123 -9.36 -8.87 7.08
N ASN A 124 -8.40 -8.49 7.93
CA ASN A 124 -8.53 -7.30 8.78
C ASN A 124 -8.71 -6.02 7.96
N LEU A 125 -7.97 -5.86 6.85
CA LEU A 125 -8.14 -4.71 5.97
C LEU A 125 -9.56 -4.64 5.39
N ILE A 126 -10.16 -5.78 5.04
CA ILE A 126 -11.52 -5.86 4.49
C ILE A 126 -12.58 -5.51 5.55
N ILE A 127 -12.42 -5.98 6.78
CA ILE A 127 -13.46 -5.87 7.81
C ILE A 127 -13.36 -4.60 8.68
N ARG A 128 -12.18 -3.99 8.82
CA ARG A 128 -11.94 -2.87 9.74
C ARG A 128 -11.74 -1.51 9.09
N ASN A 129 -11.44 -1.44 7.79
CA ASN A 129 -11.37 -0.14 7.11
C ASN A 129 -12.75 0.33 6.68
N ASP A 130 -12.92 1.62 6.42
CA ASP A 130 -14.11 2.18 5.77
C ASP A 130 -13.87 2.55 4.31
N ASP A 131 -12.60 2.75 3.95
CA ASP A 131 -12.18 3.03 2.58
C ASP A 131 -12.51 1.85 1.65
N LYS A 132 -13.37 2.14 0.67
CA LYS A 132 -13.85 1.15 -0.30
C LYS A 132 -12.74 0.71 -1.25
N TYR A 133 -11.80 1.58 -1.60
CA TYR A 133 -10.68 1.22 -2.46
C TYR A 133 -9.72 0.26 -1.74
N ILE A 134 -9.38 0.52 -0.48
CA ILE A 134 -8.59 -0.41 0.35
C ILE A 134 -9.30 -1.77 0.43
N LYS A 135 -10.61 -1.79 0.70
CA LYS A 135 -11.38 -3.05 0.71
C LYS A 135 -11.31 -3.80 -0.62
N ARG A 136 -11.45 -3.10 -1.75
CA ARG A 136 -11.35 -3.70 -3.09
C ARG A 136 -9.99 -4.36 -3.31
N ARG A 137 -8.89 -3.64 -3.03
CA ARG A 137 -7.53 -4.18 -3.20
C ARG A 137 -7.28 -5.36 -2.27
N ALA A 138 -7.64 -5.25 -0.99
CA ALA A 138 -7.49 -6.34 -0.03
C ALA A 138 -8.32 -7.59 -0.41
N LEU A 139 -9.55 -7.41 -0.89
CA LEU A 139 -10.40 -8.53 -1.31
C LEU A 139 -9.86 -9.23 -2.56
N LEU A 140 -9.33 -8.48 -3.54
CA LEU A 140 -8.66 -9.04 -4.72
C LEU A 140 -7.41 -9.84 -4.33
N SER A 141 -6.57 -9.28 -3.46
CA SER A 141 -5.38 -9.97 -2.93
C SER A 141 -5.73 -11.21 -2.14
N LEU A 142 -6.77 -11.17 -1.30
CA LEU A 142 -7.28 -12.35 -0.60
C LEU A 142 -7.75 -13.40 -1.61
N GLY A 143 -8.32 -13.00 -2.74
CA GLY A 143 -8.69 -13.92 -3.82
C GLY A 143 -7.50 -14.68 -4.43
N LYS A 144 -6.28 -14.10 -4.38
CA LYS A 144 -5.03 -14.77 -4.79
C LYS A 144 -4.51 -15.70 -3.70
N VAL A 145 -4.53 -15.25 -2.45
CA VAL A 145 -3.97 -15.97 -1.28
C VAL A 145 -4.87 -17.12 -0.83
N ASN A 146 -6.17 -16.86 -0.69
CA ASN A 146 -7.18 -17.80 -0.25
C ASN A 146 -8.53 -17.46 -0.89
N HIS A 147 -8.75 -18.03 -2.08
CA HIS A 147 -9.96 -17.76 -2.85
C HIS A 147 -11.24 -18.12 -2.10
N GLN A 148 -11.27 -19.23 -1.37
CA GLN A 148 -12.46 -19.65 -0.63
C GLN A 148 -12.85 -18.62 0.44
N LYS A 149 -11.87 -18.08 1.16
CA LYS A 149 -12.11 -17.01 2.14
C LYS A 149 -12.54 -15.71 1.48
N ALA A 150 -11.96 -15.38 0.32
CA ALA A 150 -12.40 -14.23 -0.47
C ALA A 150 -13.85 -14.35 -0.92
N VAL A 151 -14.29 -15.53 -1.37
CA VAL A 151 -15.70 -15.81 -1.73
C VAL A 151 -16.63 -15.60 -0.54
N GLU A 152 -16.28 -16.10 0.65
CA GLU A 152 -17.07 -15.91 1.87
C GLU A 152 -17.26 -14.42 2.18
N LEU A 153 -16.19 -13.62 2.11
CA LEU A 153 -16.27 -12.18 2.40
C LEU A 153 -16.98 -11.40 1.27
N ALA A 154 -16.76 -11.76 0.01
CA ALA A 154 -17.36 -11.13 -1.16
C ALA A 154 -18.90 -11.16 -1.12
N GLN A 155 -19.51 -12.20 -0.53
CA GLN A 155 -20.98 -12.29 -0.37
C GLN A 155 -21.55 -11.09 0.38
N LYS A 156 -20.81 -10.52 1.34
CA LYS A 156 -21.24 -9.36 2.15
C LYS A 156 -21.34 -8.08 1.32
N PHE A 157 -20.66 -8.01 0.18
CA PHE A 157 -20.56 -6.80 -0.63
C PHE A 157 -21.36 -6.86 -1.94
N LEU A 158 -22.16 -7.90 -2.18
CA LEU A 158 -22.99 -8.03 -3.39
C LEU A 158 -23.99 -6.88 -3.59
N LYS A 159 -24.37 -6.22 -2.50
CA LYS A 159 -25.29 -5.07 -2.45
C LYS A 159 -24.63 -3.80 -1.88
N ASP A 160 -23.30 -3.75 -1.79
CA ASP A 160 -22.57 -2.58 -1.28
C ASP A 160 -22.90 -1.33 -2.11
N THR A 161 -22.86 -0.13 -1.52
CA THR A 161 -23.12 1.12 -2.26
C THR A 161 -22.04 1.40 -3.31
N ASP A 162 -20.80 0.98 -3.07
CA ASP A 162 -19.69 1.16 -4.02
C ASP A 162 -19.82 0.19 -5.22
N PRO A 163 -19.98 0.70 -6.46
CA PRO A 163 -20.22 -0.14 -7.63
C PRO A 163 -19.05 -1.06 -7.97
N PHE A 164 -17.82 -0.64 -7.72
CA PHE A 164 -16.64 -1.44 -8.03
C PHE A 164 -16.43 -2.55 -7.01
N LEU A 165 -16.73 -2.33 -5.73
CA LEU A 165 -16.68 -3.38 -4.70
C LEU A 165 -17.75 -4.44 -4.96
N ARG A 166 -18.96 -4.04 -5.40
CA ARG A 166 -19.97 -4.98 -5.91
C ARG A 166 -19.46 -5.79 -7.10
N LEU A 167 -18.82 -5.13 -8.07
CA LEU A 167 -18.29 -5.77 -9.27
C LEU A 167 -17.21 -6.79 -8.92
N VAL A 168 -16.17 -6.38 -8.20
CA VAL A 168 -15.09 -7.26 -7.72
C VAL A 168 -15.65 -8.48 -6.98
N SER A 169 -16.64 -8.27 -6.12
CA SER A 169 -17.24 -9.36 -5.36
C SER A 169 -17.96 -10.38 -6.25
N LYS A 170 -18.70 -9.91 -7.27
CA LYS A 170 -19.34 -10.79 -8.26
C LYS A 170 -18.30 -11.57 -9.07
N GLU A 171 -17.21 -10.93 -9.47
CA GLU A 171 -16.15 -11.58 -10.25
C GLU A 171 -15.41 -12.64 -9.43
N ILE A 172 -15.10 -12.37 -8.16
CA ILE A 172 -14.52 -13.36 -7.25
C ILE A 172 -15.45 -14.57 -7.09
N ILE A 173 -16.74 -14.35 -6.87
CA ILE A 173 -17.71 -15.45 -6.69
C ILE A 173 -17.88 -16.29 -7.96
N LYS A 174 -17.81 -15.68 -9.14
CA LYS A 174 -17.97 -16.39 -10.43
C LYS A 174 -16.73 -17.16 -10.84
N LYS A 175 -15.54 -16.67 -10.47
CA LYS A 175 -14.27 -17.28 -10.86
C LYS A 175 -14.18 -18.68 -10.26
N LYS A 176 -14.05 -19.69 -11.11
CA LYS A 176 -13.76 -21.06 -10.68
C LYS A 176 -12.24 -21.18 -10.50
N VAL A 177 -11.81 -21.84 -9.43
CA VAL A 177 -10.41 -22.16 -9.10
C VAL A 177 -10.10 -23.57 -9.54
#